data_AF-A0A524N139-F1
#
_entry.id   AF-A0A524N139-F1
#
_cell.length_a   1.000
_cell.length_b   1.000
_cell.length_c   1.000
_cell.angle_alpha   90.00
_cell.angle_beta   90.00
_cell.angle_gamma   90.00
#
_symmetry.space_group_name_H-M   'P 1'
#
loop_
_entity.id
_entity.type
_entity.pdbx_description
1 polymer ?
#
loop_
_entity_poly.entity_id
_entity_poly.type
_entity_poly.pdbx_seq_one_letter_code
_entity_poly.pdbx_strand_id
1 'polypeptide(L)'
;MLNKKFSPALLSELKPVIRYQRTLLDEFFNGRRKQSRLAYNLALQEYRAYSNRVYATVRTGELLRDKEQNDRLFVEAVKEYQSNSSVFPVILTGDKGMVDFCDSIGVNYILLKLPPVIQPAYCSPEQLCHLLCNLAGVLGLIQVNRLLIFGEFRGKNNFEYKVRFLGGETPLELERDLEICRELLKLQIDF
;
A
#
# COMPACT_ATOMS: atom_id res chain seq x y z
N MET A 1 -9.15 -2.30 15.93
CA MET A 1 -10.25 -2.72 15.04
C MET A 1 -9.82 -2.59 13.59
N LEU A 2 -9.54 -3.70 12.90
CA LEU A 2 -8.77 -3.74 11.64
C LEU A 2 -9.60 -3.73 10.34
N ASN A 3 -10.93 -3.62 10.39
CA ASN A 3 -11.75 -3.70 9.17
C ASN A 3 -12.98 -2.79 9.19
N LYS A 4 -12.76 -1.47 9.22
CA LYS A 4 -13.86 -0.51 9.03
C LYS A 4 -14.23 -0.46 7.54
N LYS A 5 -15.49 -0.74 7.23
CA LYS A 5 -16.07 -0.66 5.89
C LYS A 5 -17.04 0.52 5.75
N PHE A 6 -17.38 0.86 4.52
CA PHE A 6 -18.47 1.79 4.22
C PHE A 6 -19.82 1.07 4.32
N SER A 7 -20.74 1.65 5.09
CA SER A 7 -22.14 1.21 5.13
C SER A 7 -22.96 1.98 4.08
N PRO A 8 -24.09 1.43 3.60
CA PRO A 8 -24.98 2.17 2.69
C PRO A 8 -25.49 3.49 3.29
N ALA A 9 -25.79 3.52 4.60
CA ALA A 9 -26.19 4.75 5.29
C ALA A 9 -25.10 5.83 5.21
N LEU A 10 -23.85 5.49 5.54
CA LEU A 10 -22.73 6.42 5.46
C LEU A 10 -22.48 6.93 4.04
N LEU A 11 -22.61 6.07 3.02
CA LEU A 11 -22.47 6.51 1.63
C LEU A 11 -23.60 7.45 1.22
N SER A 12 -24.83 7.19 1.66
CA SER A 12 -25.98 8.07 1.42
C SER A 12 -25.78 9.45 2.03
N GLU A 13 -25.19 9.53 3.22
CA GLU A 13 -24.84 10.80 3.89
C GLU A 13 -23.74 11.57 3.16
N LEU A 14 -22.79 10.86 2.53
CA LEU A 14 -21.68 11.49 1.81
C LEU A 14 -22.09 12.02 0.42
N LYS A 15 -23.04 11.38 -0.26
CA LYS A 15 -23.46 11.74 -1.64
C LYS A 15 -23.84 13.23 -1.80
N PRO A 16 -24.62 13.86 -0.89
CA PRO A 16 -24.99 15.27 -1.00
C PRO A 16 -23.80 16.24 -0.91
N VAL A 17 -22.77 15.90 -0.12
CA VAL A 17 -21.61 16.77 0.15
C VAL A 17 -20.63 16.77 -1.02
N ILE A 18 -20.66 15.74 -1.86
CA ILE A 18 -19.78 15.62 -3.01
C ILE A 18 -20.30 16.41 -4.21
N ARG A 19 -19.43 17.27 -4.76
CA ARG A 19 -19.72 18.16 -5.89
C ARG A 19 -19.75 17.45 -7.24
N TYR A 20 -18.91 16.44 -7.45
CA TYR A 20 -18.72 15.78 -8.75
C TYR A 20 -18.77 14.25 -8.64
N GLN A 21 -19.25 13.59 -9.70
CA GLN A 21 -19.16 12.14 -9.87
C GLN A 21 -19.72 11.32 -8.69
N ARG A 22 -20.89 11.72 -8.15
CA ARG A 22 -21.54 11.09 -6.98
C ARG A 22 -21.77 9.58 -7.13
N THR A 23 -21.98 9.11 -8.36
CA THR A 23 -22.17 7.70 -8.69
C THR A 23 -20.94 6.84 -8.40
N LEU A 24 -19.73 7.42 -8.35
CA LEU A 24 -18.52 6.69 -8.00
C LEU A 24 -18.50 6.25 -6.54
N LEU A 25 -19.29 6.88 -5.66
CA LEU A 25 -19.43 6.42 -4.28
C LEU A 25 -20.06 5.03 -4.16
N ASP A 26 -20.86 4.62 -5.15
CA ASP A 26 -21.51 3.32 -5.13
C ASP A 26 -20.50 2.16 -5.26
N GLU A 27 -19.34 2.42 -5.86
CA GLU A 27 -18.23 1.47 -5.99
C GLU A 27 -17.58 1.18 -4.62
N PHE A 28 -17.75 2.06 -3.62
CA PHE A 28 -17.25 1.87 -2.26
C PHE A 28 -18.20 1.11 -1.33
N PHE A 29 -19.37 0.69 -1.80
CA PHE A 29 -20.27 -0.13 -0.99
C PHE A 29 -19.60 -1.42 -0.52
N ASN A 30 -19.61 -1.68 0.80
CA ASN A 30 -18.86 -2.76 1.46
C ASN A 30 -17.32 -2.71 1.25
N GLY A 31 -16.81 -1.64 0.65
CA GLY A 31 -15.38 -1.35 0.52
C GLY A 31 -14.75 -0.96 1.86
N ARG A 32 -13.44 -1.15 1.97
CA ARG A 32 -12.66 -0.76 3.15
C ARG A 32 -12.51 0.75 3.19
N ARG A 33 -12.51 1.32 4.40
CA ARG A 33 -12.12 2.72 4.61
C ARG A 33 -10.61 2.89 4.44
N LYS A 34 -10.17 4.14 4.19
CA LYS A 34 -8.76 4.49 3.91
C LYS A 34 -7.76 3.83 4.86
N GLN A 35 -7.97 3.90 6.18
CA GLN A 35 -7.05 3.30 7.16
C GLN A 35 -6.96 1.78 7.03
N SER A 36 -8.10 1.11 6.85
CA SER A 36 -8.16 -0.34 6.59
C SER A 36 -7.49 -0.69 5.26
N ARG A 37 -7.59 0.17 4.24
CA ARG A 37 -6.91 -0.01 2.95
C ARG A 37 -5.40 0.13 3.07
N LEU A 38 -4.92 1.12 3.82
CA LEU A 38 -3.48 1.30 4.06
C LEU A 38 -2.88 0.07 4.76
N ALA A 39 -3.55 -0.46 5.79
CA ALA A 39 -3.12 -1.67 6.47
C ALA A 39 -3.13 -2.90 5.55
N TYR A 40 -4.18 -3.09 4.76
CA TYR A 40 -4.35 -4.30 3.94
C TYR A 40 -3.56 -4.28 2.63
N ASN A 41 -3.61 -3.17 1.87
CA ASN A 41 -3.02 -3.08 0.53
C ASN A 41 -1.54 -2.69 0.55
N LEU A 42 -1.05 -2.02 1.59
CA LEU A 42 0.38 -1.71 1.70
C LEU A 42 1.05 -2.61 2.75
N ALA A 43 0.73 -2.41 4.02
CA ALA A 43 1.50 -3.05 5.10
C ALA A 43 1.42 -4.58 5.08
N LEU A 44 0.22 -5.17 4.93
CA LEU A 44 0.07 -6.62 4.90
C LEU A 44 0.62 -7.25 3.62
N GLN A 45 0.53 -6.55 2.48
CA GLN A 45 1.08 -7.04 1.22
C GLN A 45 2.60 -7.11 1.29
N GLU A 46 3.25 -6.04 1.77
CA GLU A 46 4.69 -6.01 2.03
C GLU A 46 5.09 -7.11 3.01
N TYR A 47 4.40 -7.23 4.15
CA TYR A 47 4.66 -8.29 5.12
C TYR A 47 4.63 -9.69 4.50
N ARG A 48 3.62 -10.00 3.67
CA ARG A 48 3.49 -11.29 2.98
C ARG A 48 4.58 -11.53 1.94
N ALA A 49 5.08 -10.48 1.28
CA ALA A 49 6.18 -10.59 0.33
C ALA A 49 7.48 -11.03 1.03
N TYR A 50 7.68 -10.63 2.29
CA TYR A 50 8.86 -10.97 3.08
C TYR A 50 8.66 -12.14 4.04
N SER A 51 7.44 -12.59 4.32
CA SER A 51 7.15 -13.60 5.34
C SER A 51 7.88 -14.94 5.12
N ASN A 52 8.12 -15.30 3.86
CA ASN A 52 8.81 -16.55 3.49
C ASN A 52 10.35 -16.40 3.49
N ARG A 53 10.87 -15.19 3.69
CA ARG A 53 12.30 -14.86 3.73
C ARG A 53 12.77 -14.50 5.15
N VAL A 54 11.94 -14.78 6.16
CA VAL A 54 12.20 -14.43 7.55
C VAL A 54 13.29 -15.35 8.11
N TYR A 55 14.38 -14.75 8.60
CA TYR A 55 15.46 -15.46 9.28
C TYR A 55 15.07 -15.88 10.72
N ALA A 56 14.41 -14.98 11.44
CA ALA A 56 13.96 -15.23 12.82
C ALA A 56 12.66 -14.47 13.09
N THR A 57 11.80 -15.05 13.93
CA THR A 57 10.59 -14.39 14.43
C THR A 57 10.77 -14.04 15.90
N VAL A 58 10.81 -12.74 16.18
CA VAL A 58 10.82 -12.22 17.55
C VAL A 58 9.38 -11.92 17.94
N ARG A 59 8.95 -12.45 19.09
CA ARG A 59 7.63 -12.14 19.65
C ARG A 59 7.76 -10.95 20.58
N THR A 60 6.91 -9.96 20.39
CA THR A 60 6.72 -8.89 21.38
C THR A 60 5.79 -9.37 22.49
N GLY A 61 5.72 -8.61 23.58
CA GLY A 61 4.64 -8.73 24.55
C GLY A 61 3.26 -8.42 23.94
N GLU A 62 2.22 -8.48 24.77
CA GLU A 62 0.86 -8.12 24.35
C GLU A 62 0.79 -6.66 23.89
N LEU A 63 0.17 -6.44 22.73
CA LEU A 63 0.00 -5.09 22.18
C LEU A 63 -0.96 -4.28 23.05
N LEU A 64 -0.53 -3.08 23.41
CA LEU A 64 -1.26 -2.12 24.20
C LEU A 64 -2.10 -1.20 23.31
N ARG A 65 -3.04 -0.47 23.91
CA ARG A 65 -3.86 0.51 23.19
C ARG A 65 -3.05 1.73 22.74
N ASP A 66 -2.01 2.05 23.48
CA ASP A 66 -1.12 3.17 23.22
C ASP A 66 -0.09 2.79 22.14
N LYS A 67 -0.02 3.59 21.08
CA LYS A 67 0.89 3.36 19.96
C LYS A 67 2.35 3.54 20.39
N GLU A 68 2.63 4.53 21.21
CA GLU A 68 4.00 4.86 21.63
C GLU A 68 4.59 3.74 22.50
N GLN A 69 3.76 3.17 23.38
CA GLN A 69 4.15 2.00 24.16
C GLN A 69 4.42 0.76 23.28
N ASN A 70 3.67 0.58 22.20
CA ASN A 70 3.92 -0.51 21.26
C ASN A 70 5.23 -0.32 20.49
N ASP A 71 5.56 0.91 20.10
CA ASP A 71 6.83 1.23 19.45
C ASP A 71 8.00 0.91 20.38
N ARG A 72 7.89 1.25 21.67
CA ARG A 72 8.87 0.87 22.70
C ARG A 72 8.99 -0.65 22.88
N LEU A 73 7.87 -1.37 23.03
CA LEU A 73 7.85 -2.83 23.17
C LEU A 73 8.54 -3.52 21.99
N PHE A 74 8.37 -2.99 20.78
CA PHE A 74 9.04 -3.50 19.60
C PHE A 74 10.56 -3.34 19.69
N VAL A 75 11.07 -2.16 20.04
CA VAL A 75 12.51 -1.91 20.16
C VAL A 75 13.14 -2.74 21.28
N GLU A 76 12.46 -2.86 22.43
CA GLU A 76 12.92 -3.70 23.55
C GLU A 76 13.05 -5.18 23.14
N ALA A 77 12.09 -5.72 22.40
CA ALA A 77 12.16 -7.08 21.88
C ALA A 77 13.33 -7.28 20.90
N VAL A 78 13.63 -6.29 20.06
CA VAL A 78 14.80 -6.34 19.16
C VAL A 78 16.11 -6.28 19.96
N LYS A 79 16.17 -5.48 21.02
CA LYS A 79 17.34 -5.38 21.91
C LYS A 79 17.63 -6.69 22.65
N GLU A 80 16.57 -7.35 23.12
CA GLU A 80 16.67 -8.67 23.73
C GLU A 80 17.21 -9.69 22.73
N TYR A 81 16.68 -9.71 21.50
CA TYR A 81 17.18 -10.57 20.44
C TYR A 81 18.65 -10.31 20.09
N GLN A 82 19.07 -9.03 20.04
CA GLN A 82 20.46 -8.64 19.82
C GLN A 82 21.37 -9.16 20.94
N SER A 83 20.93 -9.09 22.20
CA SER A 83 21.73 -9.50 23.35
C SER A 83 21.88 -11.03 23.45
N ASN A 84 20.89 -11.77 22.92
CA ASN A 84 20.82 -13.22 22.99
C ASN A 84 21.26 -13.94 21.70
N SER A 85 21.72 -13.21 20.68
CA SER A 85 22.14 -13.79 19.40
C SER A 85 23.48 -13.22 18.93
N SER A 86 24.13 -13.93 18.01
CA SER A 86 25.32 -13.43 17.30
C SER A 86 24.97 -12.52 16.11
N VAL A 87 23.69 -12.15 15.98
CA VAL A 87 23.17 -11.34 14.87
C VAL A 87 23.08 -9.89 15.33
N PHE A 88 23.40 -8.99 14.42
CA PHE A 88 23.33 -7.55 14.64
C PHE A 88 22.09 -6.98 13.93
N PRO A 89 20.91 -6.95 14.59
CA PRO A 89 19.69 -6.47 13.96
C PRO A 89 19.76 -4.96 13.69
N VAL A 90 19.13 -4.55 12.59
CA VAL A 90 18.97 -3.15 12.21
C VAL A 90 17.50 -2.90 11.93
N ILE A 91 16.92 -1.90 12.59
CA ILE A 91 15.53 -1.49 12.37
C ILE A 91 15.46 -0.57 11.15
N LEU A 92 14.64 -0.93 10.17
CA LEU A 92 14.31 -0.04 9.04
C LEU A 92 13.04 0.75 9.38
N THR A 93 13.12 2.08 9.44
CA THR A 93 11.97 2.92 9.79
C THR A 93 11.90 4.18 8.94
N GLY A 94 10.68 4.64 8.63
CA GLY A 94 10.42 5.99 8.11
C GLY A 94 9.88 6.96 9.18
N ASP A 95 9.67 6.48 10.40
CA ASP A 95 9.13 7.25 11.53
C ASP A 95 10.28 7.81 12.38
N LYS A 96 10.29 9.13 12.58
CA LYS A 96 11.28 9.79 13.44
C LYS A 96 11.10 9.46 14.91
N GLY A 97 9.88 9.22 15.38
CA GLY A 97 9.67 8.82 16.78
C GLY A 97 10.30 7.47 17.09
N MET A 98 10.29 6.54 16.12
CA MET A 98 10.97 5.24 16.26
C MET A 98 12.49 5.41 16.39
N VAL A 99 13.08 6.41 15.73
CA VAL A 99 14.50 6.72 15.85
C VAL A 99 14.86 7.10 17.29
N ASP A 100 14.07 7.97 17.91
CA ASP A 100 14.29 8.40 19.30
C ASP A 100 14.28 7.19 20.26
N PHE A 101 13.37 6.24 20.06
CA PHE A 101 13.35 5.00 20.84
C PHE A 101 14.58 4.11 20.60
N CYS A 102 14.97 3.94 19.34
CA CYS A 102 16.16 3.15 18.99
C CYS A 102 17.44 3.73 19.62
N ASP A 103 17.61 5.05 19.57
CA ASP A 103 18.73 5.76 20.21
C ASP A 103 18.70 5.57 21.73
N SER A 104 17.53 5.68 22.37
CA SER A 104 17.39 5.53 23.83
C SER A 104 17.75 4.13 24.36
N ILE A 105 17.47 3.07 23.59
CA ILE A 105 17.67 1.67 23.98
C ILE A 105 19.00 1.11 23.41
N GLY A 106 19.65 1.84 22.51
CA GLY A 106 20.89 1.43 21.85
C GLY A 106 20.66 0.25 20.89
N VAL A 107 19.68 0.41 20.00
CA VAL A 107 19.40 -0.49 18.86
C VAL A 107 19.71 0.25 17.57
N ASN A 108 20.38 -0.41 16.64
CA ASN A 108 20.76 0.21 15.37
C ASN A 108 19.55 0.37 14.46
N TYR A 109 19.54 1.45 13.69
CA TYR A 109 18.47 1.73 12.75
C TYR A 109 19.00 2.36 11.46
N ILE A 110 18.17 2.27 10.42
CA ILE A 110 18.29 3.05 9.19
C ILE A 110 16.99 3.83 9.03
N LEU A 111 17.10 5.16 9.09
CA LEU A 111 16.00 6.07 8.78
C LEU A 111 15.86 6.22 7.27
N LEU A 112 14.78 5.68 6.72
CA LEU A 112 14.40 5.81 5.32
C LEU A 112 13.97 7.26 5.06
N LYS A 113 14.82 8.01 4.37
CA LYS A 113 14.54 9.40 3.98
C LYS A 113 13.86 9.41 2.62
N LEU A 114 12.80 10.22 2.52
CA LEU A 114 12.27 10.56 1.20
C LEU A 114 13.34 11.32 0.41
N PRO A 115 13.47 11.06 -0.91
CA PRO A 115 14.39 11.81 -1.74
C PRO A 115 14.04 13.30 -1.70
N PRO A 116 15.03 14.20 -1.53
CA PRO A 116 14.78 15.65 -1.39
C PRO A 116 14.25 16.28 -2.67
N VAL A 117 14.54 15.67 -3.82
CA VAL A 117 14.06 16.09 -5.13
C VAL A 117 13.52 14.88 -5.87
N ILE A 118 12.27 14.95 -6.31
CA ILE A 118 11.66 13.96 -7.19
C ILE A 118 11.94 14.43 -8.62
N GLN A 119 12.89 13.80 -9.31
CA GLN A 119 13.07 14.04 -10.75
C GLN A 119 12.22 13.04 -11.55
N PRO A 120 11.46 13.48 -12.56
CA PRO A 120 10.64 12.58 -13.39
C PRO A 120 11.45 11.45 -14.05
N ALA A 121 12.74 11.69 -14.33
CA ALA A 121 13.65 10.70 -14.92
C ALA A 121 13.99 9.52 -13.99
N TYR A 122 13.67 9.60 -12.69
CA TYR A 122 13.97 8.52 -11.73
C TYR A 122 12.86 7.48 -11.61
N CYS A 123 11.76 7.61 -12.34
CA CYS A 123 10.66 6.67 -12.29
C CYS A 123 10.67 5.78 -13.53
N SER A 124 11.02 4.50 -13.37
CA SER A 124 10.83 3.51 -14.43
C SER A 124 9.32 3.34 -14.72
N PRO A 125 8.95 2.88 -15.92
CA PRO A 125 7.54 2.59 -16.23
C PRO A 125 6.89 1.64 -15.22
N GLU A 126 7.62 0.63 -14.73
CA GLU A 126 7.16 -0.29 -13.69
C GLU A 126 6.91 0.43 -12.36
N GLN A 127 7.83 1.29 -11.93
CA GLN A 127 7.66 2.08 -10.71
C GLN A 127 6.46 3.02 -10.80
N LEU A 128 6.18 3.59 -11.97
CA LEU A 128 5.00 4.41 -12.20
C LEU A 128 3.73 3.58 -12.06
N CYS A 129 3.68 2.39 -12.67
CA CYS A 129 2.57 1.46 -12.53
C CYS A 129 2.34 1.08 -11.05
N HIS A 130 3.40 0.74 -10.32
CA HIS A 130 3.32 0.43 -8.89
C HIS A 130 2.80 1.63 -8.08
N LEU A 131 3.26 2.84 -8.37
CA LEU A 131 2.77 4.05 -7.72
C LEU A 131 1.27 4.25 -7.96
N LEU A 132 0.81 4.15 -9.21
CA LEU A 132 -0.61 4.29 -9.56
C LEU A 132 -1.48 3.24 -8.88
N CYS A 133 -1.03 1.98 -8.89
CA CYS A 133 -1.67 0.87 -8.21
C CYS A 133 -1.73 1.10 -6.68
N ASN A 134 -0.64 1.52 -6.05
CA ASN A 134 -0.61 1.80 -4.61
C ASN A 134 -1.51 2.98 -4.23
N LEU A 135 -1.50 4.05 -5.02
CA LEU A 135 -2.40 5.19 -4.83
C LEU A 135 -3.87 4.77 -4.95
N ALA A 136 -4.21 4.02 -6.00
CA ALA A 136 -5.55 3.46 -6.18
C ALA A 136 -5.93 2.50 -5.04
N GLY A 137 -5.00 1.68 -4.57
CA GLY A 137 -5.19 0.75 -3.46
C GLY A 137 -5.50 1.47 -2.14
N VAL A 138 -4.83 2.59 -1.84
CA VAL A 138 -5.02 3.34 -0.59
C VAL A 138 -6.21 4.28 -0.65
N LEU A 139 -6.31 5.07 -1.72
CA LEU A 139 -7.39 6.04 -1.92
C LEU A 139 -8.69 5.37 -2.36
N GLY A 140 -8.59 4.14 -2.89
CA GLY A 140 -9.69 3.32 -3.38
C GLY A 140 -10.06 3.62 -4.84
N LEU A 141 -9.91 4.87 -5.25
CA LEU A 141 -10.08 5.34 -6.62
C LEU A 141 -9.13 6.52 -6.86
N ILE A 142 -8.50 6.55 -8.05
CA ILE A 142 -7.78 7.72 -8.55
C ILE A 142 -8.20 8.03 -9.99
N GLN A 143 -8.09 9.29 -10.38
CA GLN A 143 -8.22 9.72 -11.76
C GLN A 143 -6.84 10.15 -12.29
N VAL A 144 -6.47 9.64 -13.46
CA VAL A 144 -5.27 10.05 -14.20
C VAL A 144 -5.73 10.45 -15.59
N ASN A 145 -5.70 11.74 -15.91
CA ASN A 145 -6.26 12.28 -17.16
C ASN A 145 -7.73 11.84 -17.37
N ARG A 146 -8.00 11.07 -18.43
CA ARG A 146 -9.31 10.50 -18.78
C ARG A 146 -9.52 9.08 -18.26
N LEU A 147 -8.64 8.60 -17.38
CA LEU A 147 -8.64 7.25 -16.83
C LEU A 147 -9.05 7.26 -15.36
N LEU A 148 -9.95 6.36 -14.98
CA LEU A 148 -10.26 6.03 -13.59
C LEU A 148 -9.64 4.68 -13.25
N ILE A 149 -8.88 4.62 -12.16
CA ILE A 149 -8.26 3.40 -11.64
C ILE A 149 -8.86 3.10 -10.28
N PHE A 150 -9.53 1.95 -10.18
CA PHE A 150 -10.21 1.47 -8.96
C PHE A 150 -9.34 0.43 -8.26
N GLY A 151 -8.87 0.75 -7.05
CA GLY A 151 -8.21 -0.22 -6.16
C GLY A 151 -9.20 -1.04 -5.33
N GLU A 152 -10.41 -0.54 -5.15
CA GLU A 152 -11.56 -1.30 -4.64
C GLU A 152 -12.79 -1.01 -5.50
N PHE A 153 -13.53 -2.07 -5.84
CA PHE A 153 -14.77 -2.00 -6.62
C PHE A 153 -15.66 -3.20 -6.31
N ARG A 154 -16.95 -3.11 -6.65
CA ARG A 154 -17.89 -4.22 -6.45
C ARG A 154 -17.53 -5.42 -7.33
N GLY A 155 -17.55 -6.63 -6.75
CA GLY A 155 -17.26 -7.87 -7.48
C GLY A 155 -15.77 -8.21 -7.61
N LYS A 156 -14.88 -7.47 -6.94
CA LYS A 156 -13.44 -7.78 -6.93
C LYS A 156 -13.15 -9.14 -6.28
N ASN A 157 -12.57 -10.06 -7.04
CA ASN A 157 -12.01 -11.31 -6.57
C ASN A 157 -10.47 -11.24 -6.71
N ASN A 158 -9.76 -11.17 -5.59
CA ASN A 158 -8.30 -11.00 -5.51
C ASN A 158 -7.73 -9.71 -6.14
N PHE A 159 -6.39 -9.55 -6.13
CA PHE A 159 -5.57 -8.32 -6.29
C PHE A 159 -5.71 -7.55 -7.63
N GLU A 160 -6.90 -7.50 -8.20
CA GLU A 160 -7.18 -6.87 -9.48
C GLU A 160 -7.45 -5.37 -9.32
N TYR A 161 -6.98 -4.59 -10.28
CA TYR A 161 -7.34 -3.19 -10.46
C TYR A 161 -8.34 -3.10 -11.61
N LYS A 162 -9.41 -2.32 -11.44
CA LYS A 162 -10.35 -2.03 -12.52
C LYS A 162 -10.00 -0.68 -13.13
N VAL A 163 -9.98 -0.63 -14.45
CA VAL A 163 -9.69 0.57 -15.22
C VAL A 163 -10.93 0.96 -16.01
N ARG A 164 -11.31 2.24 -15.99
CA ARG A 164 -12.45 2.78 -16.76
C ARG A 164 -12.04 4.08 -17.44
N PHE A 165 -12.24 4.18 -18.74
CA PHE A 165 -12.11 5.44 -19.47
C PHE A 165 -13.36 6.30 -19.28
N LEU A 166 -13.18 7.60 -19.04
CA LEU A 166 -14.30 8.54 -18.89
C LEU A 166 -15.13 8.67 -20.19
N GLY A 167 -14.55 8.35 -21.34
CA GLY A 167 -15.24 8.29 -22.64
C GLY A 167 -16.11 7.05 -22.82
N GLY A 168 -16.13 6.11 -21.88
CA GLY A 168 -16.90 4.86 -21.98
C GLY A 168 -16.25 3.77 -22.84
N GLU A 169 -15.41 4.15 -23.80
CA GLU A 169 -14.70 3.26 -24.70
C GLU A 169 -13.19 3.22 -24.39
N THR A 170 -12.58 2.06 -24.60
CA THR A 170 -11.12 1.91 -24.56
C THR A 170 -10.54 2.54 -25.82
N PRO A 171 -9.48 3.37 -25.73
CA PRO A 171 -8.81 3.90 -26.92
C PRO A 171 -8.29 2.74 -27.80
N LEU A 172 -8.56 2.81 -29.12
CA LEU A 172 -8.14 1.79 -30.08
C LEU A 172 -6.61 1.60 -30.07
N GLU A 173 -5.85 2.68 -29.87
CA GLU A 173 -4.39 2.61 -29.76
C GLU A 173 -3.97 1.76 -28.56
N LEU A 174 -4.65 1.88 -27.43
CA LEU A 174 -4.35 1.07 -26.25
C LEU A 174 -4.70 -0.40 -26.47
N GLU A 175 -5.82 -0.70 -27.11
CA GLU A 175 -6.20 -2.08 -27.42
C GLU A 175 -5.14 -2.76 -28.30
N ARG A 176 -4.71 -2.06 -29.36
CA ARG A 176 -3.64 -2.52 -30.24
C ARG A 176 -2.32 -2.71 -29.49
N ASP A 177 -1.90 -1.72 -28.70
CA ASP A 177 -0.62 -1.77 -27.98
C ASP A 177 -0.63 -2.87 -26.90
N LEU A 178 -1.78 -3.13 -26.26
CA LEU A 178 -1.97 -4.25 -25.34
C LEU A 178 -1.91 -5.61 -26.05
N GLU A 179 -2.51 -5.72 -27.23
CA GLU A 179 -2.44 -6.93 -28.05
C GLU A 179 -0.99 -7.24 -28.42
N ILE A 180 -0.24 -6.23 -28.91
CA ILE A 180 1.19 -6.37 -29.21
C ILE A 180 1.98 -6.83 -27.98
N CYS A 181 1.79 -6.18 -26.83
CA CYS A 181 2.46 -6.58 -25.59
C CYS A 181 2.16 -8.04 -25.21
N ARG A 182 0.91 -8.48 -25.37
CA ARG A 182 0.50 -9.86 -25.06
C ARG A 182 1.13 -10.86 -26.03
N GLU A 183 1.16 -10.55 -27.32
CA GLU A 183 1.82 -11.41 -28.31
C GLU A 183 3.33 -11.49 -28.04
N LEU A 184 3.98 -10.36 -27.74
CA LEU A 184 5.41 -10.34 -27.38
C LEU A 184 5.70 -11.18 -26.13
N LEU A 185 4.86 -11.11 -25.09
CA LEU A 185 5.01 -11.94 -23.89
C LEU A 185 4.89 -13.43 -24.18
N LYS A 186 4.05 -13.84 -25.14
CA LYS A 186 3.93 -15.25 -25.57
C LYS A 186 5.20 -15.76 -26.24
N LEU A 187 6.00 -14.88 -26.84
CA LEU A 187 7.25 -15.27 -27.48
C LEU A 187 8.35 -15.68 -26.48
N GLN A 188 8.15 -15.42 -25.17
CA GLN A 188 9.11 -15.78 -24.11
C GLN A 188 10.56 -15.34 -24.41
N ILE A 189 10.71 -14.16 -25.00
CA ILE A 189 12.03 -13.61 -25.32
C ILE A 189 12.65 -13.11 -24.01
N ASP A 190 13.77 -13.71 -23.62
CA ASP A 190 14.58 -13.24 -22.50
C ASP A 190 15.24 -11.90 -22.86
N PHE A 191 15.16 -10.93 -21.95
CA PHE A 191 15.81 -9.61 -22.05
C PHE A 191 16.92 -9.48 -20.99
#